data_AF-A0A3L7SRQ5-F1
#
_entry.id   AF-A0A3L7SRQ5-F1
#
_cell.length_a   1.000
_cell.length_b   1.000
_cell.length_c   1.000
_cell.angle_alpha   90.00
_cell.angle_beta   90.00
_cell.angle_gamma   90.00
#
_symmetry.space_group_name_H-M   'P 1'
#
loop_
_entity.id
_entity.type
_entity.pdbx_description
1 polymer ?
#
loop_
_entity_poly.entity_id
_entity_poly.type
_entity_poly.pdbx_seq_one_letter_code
_entity_poly.pdbx_strand_id
1 'polypeptide(L)'
;MLCGLIMAFAAGETAPAPAPVPTQTRQQLGLAPFYAKHLFAGPLSVVSSAKVSDAALIEAQGIVLQMLKNRPDILEQLVKNKTRLAVMAPDEQTTDIPEHSDLKPKEYWDQRA
;
A
#
# COMPACT_ATOMS: atom_id res chain seq x y z
N MET A 1 -15.45 -12.47 46.55
CA MET A 1 -16.26 -12.50 45.32
C MET A 1 -15.72 -11.45 44.38
N LEU A 2 -15.12 -11.92 43.28
CA LEU A 2 -14.63 -11.24 42.05
C LEU A 2 -14.42 -9.71 42.10
N CYS A 3 -13.16 -9.22 42.11
CA CYS A 3 -12.25 -9.12 40.95
C CYS A 3 -12.75 -8.12 39.90
N GLY A 4 -12.45 -6.83 40.13
CA GLY A 4 -12.63 -5.76 39.16
C GLY A 4 -11.54 -5.84 38.10
N LEU A 5 -11.93 -6.27 36.90
CA LEU A 5 -11.06 -6.34 35.74
C LEU A 5 -10.84 -4.91 35.21
N ILE A 6 -9.76 -4.29 35.67
CA ILE A 6 -9.16 -3.14 34.98
C ILE A 6 -8.62 -3.69 33.66
N MET A 7 -9.26 -3.36 32.53
CA MET A 7 -8.64 -3.55 31.23
C MET A 7 -7.48 -2.56 31.12
N ALA A 8 -6.28 -3.05 31.42
CA ALA A 8 -5.04 -2.40 31.05
C ALA A 8 -4.97 -2.35 29.52
N PHE A 9 -4.99 -1.15 28.94
CA PHE A 9 -4.59 -0.93 27.56
C PHE A 9 -3.07 -1.13 27.51
N ALA A 10 -2.64 -2.31 27.08
CA ALA A 10 -1.22 -2.61 26.92
C ALA A 10 -0.67 -1.73 25.79
N ALA A 11 0.28 -0.86 26.14
CA ALA A 11 1.12 -0.14 25.19
C ALA A 11 1.97 -1.14 24.40
N GLY A 12 1.82 -1.15 23.08
CA GLY A 12 2.60 -1.98 22.18
C GLY A 12 1.89 -2.24 20.85
N GLU A 13 1.41 -1.21 20.16
CA GLU A 13 0.95 -1.37 18.78
C GLU A 13 2.21 -1.38 17.90
N THR A 14 2.76 -2.56 17.66
CA THR A 14 3.72 -2.75 16.58
C THR A 14 3.03 -2.34 15.29
N ALA A 15 3.65 -1.46 14.50
CA ALA A 15 3.13 -1.06 13.20
C ALA A 15 2.71 -2.32 12.41
N PRO A 16 1.51 -2.33 11.80
CA PRO A 16 1.00 -3.53 11.16
C PRO A 16 1.98 -4.00 10.08
N ALA A 17 2.39 -5.26 10.15
CA ALA A 17 3.27 -5.85 9.16
C ALA A 17 2.55 -5.97 7.81
N PRO A 18 3.27 -5.80 6.68
CA PRO A 18 2.74 -6.09 5.35
C PRO A 18 2.10 -7.47 5.28
N ALA A 19 0.90 -7.54 4.69
CA ALA A 19 0.15 -8.77 4.53
C ALA A 19 -0.11 -9.06 3.04
N PRO A 20 -0.50 -10.28 2.66
CA PRO A 20 -1.00 -10.55 1.32
C PRO A 20 -2.20 -9.69 0.96
N VAL A 21 -2.32 -9.28 -0.30
CA VAL A 21 -3.46 -8.50 -0.80
C VAL A 21 -4.76 -9.28 -0.58
N PRO A 22 -5.73 -8.75 0.20
CA PRO A 22 -7.01 -9.43 0.40
C PRO A 22 -7.77 -9.62 -0.92
N THR A 23 -8.47 -10.75 -1.08
CA THR A 23 -9.22 -11.08 -2.31
C THR A 23 -10.21 -9.98 -2.70
N GLN A 24 -10.93 -9.43 -1.72
CA GLN A 24 -11.88 -8.33 -1.95
C GLN A 24 -11.16 -7.08 -2.47
N THR A 25 -10.06 -6.67 -1.82
CA THR A 25 -9.24 -5.52 -2.26
C THR A 25 -8.72 -5.72 -3.68
N ARG A 26 -8.22 -6.93 -3.99
CA ARG A 26 -7.74 -7.30 -5.32
C ARG A 26 -8.82 -7.13 -6.38
N GLN A 27 -10.03 -7.62 -6.11
CA GLN A 27 -11.17 -7.50 -7.04
C GLN A 27 -11.64 -6.05 -7.19
N GLN A 28 -11.78 -5.31 -6.08
CA GLN A 28 -12.27 -3.93 -6.09
C GLN A 28 -11.34 -2.99 -6.89
N LEU A 29 -10.03 -3.19 -6.75
CA LEU A 29 -9.00 -2.37 -7.40
C LEU A 29 -8.47 -2.96 -8.72
N GLY A 30 -8.90 -4.15 -9.11
CA GLY A 30 -8.44 -4.81 -10.34
C GLY A 30 -6.94 -5.16 -10.33
N LEU A 31 -6.39 -5.57 -9.18
CA LEU A 31 -4.95 -5.77 -9.01
C LEU A 31 -4.46 -7.07 -9.66
N ALA A 32 -3.45 -6.95 -10.52
CA ALA A 32 -2.78 -8.09 -11.12
C ALA A 32 -2.08 -8.97 -10.05
N PRO A 33 -1.84 -10.27 -10.31
CA PRO A 33 -1.14 -11.19 -9.40
C PRO A 33 0.24 -10.70 -8.94
N PHE A 34 0.88 -9.82 -9.71
CA PHE A 34 2.14 -9.14 -9.38
C PHE A 34 2.17 -8.54 -7.97
N TYR A 35 1.07 -7.90 -7.54
CA TYR A 35 0.98 -7.32 -6.21
C TYR A 35 0.83 -8.41 -5.16
N ALA A 36 1.88 -8.62 -4.37
CA ALA A 36 1.97 -9.66 -3.36
C ALA A 36 1.81 -9.13 -1.94
N LYS A 37 2.21 -7.89 -1.68
CA LYS A 37 2.15 -7.26 -0.35
C LYS A 37 1.20 -6.07 -0.35
N HIS A 38 0.58 -5.83 0.80
CA HIS A 38 -0.44 -4.81 1.00
C HIS A 38 -0.39 -4.24 2.42
N LEU A 39 -0.63 -2.95 2.51
CA LEU A 39 -0.94 -2.21 3.73
C LEU A 39 -2.04 -1.18 3.46
N PHE A 40 -2.75 -0.81 4.51
CA PHE A 40 -3.75 0.25 4.49
C PHE A 40 -3.17 1.55 5.06
N ALA A 41 -3.15 2.62 4.27
CA ALA A 41 -2.91 3.98 4.77
C ALA A 41 -4.28 4.66 5.01
N GLY A 42 -4.91 4.34 6.14
CA GLY A 42 -6.33 4.62 6.35
C GLY A 42 -7.17 3.77 5.37
N PRO A 43 -8.12 4.36 4.60
CA PRO A 43 -8.87 3.62 3.60
C PRO A 43 -8.13 3.44 2.26
N LEU A 44 -6.95 4.05 2.05
CA LEU A 44 -6.17 3.92 0.81
C LEU A 44 -5.27 2.68 0.84
N SER A 45 -5.23 1.93 -0.26
CA SER A 45 -4.33 0.78 -0.40
C SER A 45 -2.92 1.19 -0.84
N VAL A 46 -1.93 0.71 -0.10
CA VAL A 46 -0.51 0.71 -0.49
C VAL A 46 -0.15 -0.73 -0.85
N VAL A 47 0.38 -0.94 -2.05
CA VAL A 47 0.65 -2.28 -2.62
C VAL A 47 2.07 -2.36 -3.16
N SER A 48 2.62 -3.55 -3.19
CA SER A 48 3.91 -3.80 -3.82
C SER A 48 4.07 -5.24 -4.29
N SER A 49 5.12 -5.49 -5.06
CA SER A 49 5.56 -6.84 -5.41
C SER A 49 6.14 -7.56 -4.18
N ALA A 50 6.47 -8.84 -4.37
CA ALA A 50 7.17 -9.61 -3.34
C ALA A 50 8.60 -9.12 -3.07
N LYS A 51 9.22 -8.41 -4.02
CA LYS A 51 10.62 -7.97 -3.96
C LYS A 51 10.83 -6.77 -3.02
N VAL A 52 9.82 -5.92 -2.87
CA VAL A 52 9.89 -4.73 -2.01
C VAL A 52 10.05 -5.14 -0.55
N SER A 53 10.98 -4.49 0.16
CA SER A 53 11.18 -4.75 1.59
C SER A 53 9.98 -4.30 2.42
N ASP A 54 9.70 -5.00 3.52
CA ASP A 54 8.55 -4.67 4.36
C ASP A 54 8.69 -3.27 4.98
N ALA A 55 9.91 -2.91 5.37
CA ALA A 55 10.24 -1.57 5.87
C ALA A 55 9.88 -0.48 4.85
N ALA A 56 10.22 -0.66 3.56
CA ALA A 56 9.89 0.33 2.54
C ALA A 56 8.37 0.51 2.36
N LEU A 57 7.59 -0.57 2.48
CA LEU A 57 6.13 -0.49 2.39
C LEU A 57 5.51 0.23 3.60
N ILE A 58 6.05 -0.01 4.79
CA ILE A 58 5.64 0.69 6.03
C ILE A 58 5.98 2.18 5.94
N GLU A 59 7.17 2.54 5.49
CA GLU A 59 7.56 3.95 5.30
C GLU A 59 6.64 4.65 4.28
N ALA A 60 6.33 4.00 3.15
CA ALA A 60 5.41 4.53 2.16
C ALA A 60 4.00 4.77 2.73
N GLN A 61 3.49 3.85 3.55
CA GLN A 61 2.23 4.03 4.29
C GLN A 61 2.31 5.25 5.22
N GLY A 62 3.39 5.41 5.97
CA GLY A 62 3.62 6.55 6.86
C GLY A 62 3.63 7.88 6.11
N ILE A 63 4.29 7.95 4.96
CA ILE A 63 4.32 9.13 4.08
C ILE A 63 2.91 9.51 3.64
N VAL A 64 2.10 8.57 3.15
CA VAL A 64 0.71 8.83 2.72
C VAL A 64 -0.14 9.36 3.87
N LEU A 65 -0.07 8.70 5.03
CA LEU A 65 -0.80 9.11 6.23
C LEU A 65 -0.44 10.54 6.64
N GLN A 66 0.85 10.88 6.59
CA GLN A 66 1.32 12.22 6.94
C GLN A 66 0.92 13.27 5.90
N MET A 67 1.04 12.95 4.60
CA MET A 67 0.65 13.86 3.50
C MET A 67 -0.84 14.21 3.54
N LEU A 68 -1.70 13.25 3.88
CA LEU A 68 -3.16 13.41 3.84
C LEU A 68 -3.80 13.65 5.22
N LYS A 69 -2.99 13.75 6.29
CA LYS A 69 -3.45 13.88 7.69
C LYS A 69 -4.53 14.95 7.89
N ASN A 70 -4.39 16.09 7.22
CA ASN A 70 -5.30 17.23 7.36
C ASN A 70 -6.31 17.36 6.20
N ARG A 71 -6.37 16.37 5.29
CA ARG A 71 -7.23 16.37 4.09
C ARG A 71 -7.95 15.03 3.92
N PRO A 72 -8.80 14.63 4.88
CA PRO A 72 -9.60 13.41 4.76
C PRO A 72 -10.54 13.46 3.54
N ASP A 73 -10.98 14.66 3.14
CA ASP A 73 -11.79 14.88 1.94
C ASP A 73 -11.07 14.43 0.65
N ILE A 74 -9.78 14.71 0.52
CA ILE A 74 -8.98 14.22 -0.62
C ILE A 74 -8.80 12.72 -0.53
N LEU A 75 -8.47 12.20 0.66
CA LEU A 75 -8.28 10.77 0.89
C LEU A 75 -9.52 9.96 0.48
N GLU A 76 -10.71 10.43 0.85
CA GLU A 76 -11.99 9.85 0.43
C GLU A 76 -12.17 9.88 -1.10
N GLN A 77 -11.84 10.99 -1.76
CA GLN A 77 -11.92 11.04 -3.23
C GLN A 77 -10.92 10.10 -3.90
N LEU A 78 -9.70 9.96 -3.39
CA LEU A 78 -8.71 9.01 -3.90
C LEU A 78 -9.24 7.57 -3.80
N VAL A 79 -9.81 7.20 -2.66
CA VAL A 79 -10.41 5.87 -2.47
C VAL A 79 -11.61 5.65 -3.38
N LYS A 80 -12.50 6.64 -3.49
CA LYS A 80 -13.65 6.60 -4.39
C LYS A 80 -13.24 6.39 -5.85
N ASN A 81 -12.13 7.00 -6.26
CA ASN A 81 -11.56 6.88 -7.60
C ASN A 81 -10.70 5.62 -7.78
N LYS A 82 -10.68 4.69 -6.81
CA LYS A 82 -9.90 3.44 -6.84
C LYS A 82 -8.39 3.68 -6.98
N THR A 83 -7.90 4.79 -6.47
CA THR A 83 -6.47 5.09 -6.41
C THR A 83 -5.76 4.16 -5.42
N ARG A 84 -4.50 3.87 -5.70
CA ARG A 84 -3.59 3.09 -4.87
C ARG A 84 -2.18 3.66 -4.99
N LEU A 85 -1.38 3.48 -3.95
CA LEU A 85 0.06 3.74 -4.04
C LEU A 85 0.76 2.41 -4.32
N ALA A 86 1.45 2.31 -5.46
CA ALA A 86 2.32 1.18 -5.75
C ALA A 86 3.78 1.54 -5.40
N VAL A 87 4.47 0.63 -4.71
CA VAL A 87 5.89 0.77 -4.38
C VAL A 87 6.68 -0.22 -5.23
N MET A 88 7.76 0.26 -5.85
CA MET A 88 8.67 -0.51 -6.69
C MET A 88 9.95 -0.87 -5.92
N ALA A 89 10.50 -2.06 -6.20
CA ALA A 89 11.82 -2.45 -5.75
C ALA A 89 12.91 -1.76 -6.61
N PRO A 90 14.16 -1.64 -6.13
CA PRO A 90 15.23 -0.97 -6.87
C PRO A 90 15.57 -1.60 -8.23
N ASP A 91 15.20 -2.87 -8.45
CA ASP A 91 15.41 -3.62 -9.69
C ASP A 91 14.12 -3.75 -10.53
N GLU A 92 13.05 -3.04 -10.17
CA GLU A 92 11.82 -2.95 -10.94
C GLU A 92 11.76 -1.63 -11.70
N GLN A 93 11.31 -1.68 -12.94
CA GLN A 93 11.21 -0.51 -13.82
C GLN A 93 9.75 -0.20 -14.14
N THR A 94 9.51 0.95 -14.78
CA THR A 94 8.15 1.46 -15.03
C THR A 94 7.27 0.43 -15.74
N THR A 95 7.78 -0.23 -16.78
CA THR A 95 6.99 -1.21 -17.53
C THR A 95 6.85 -2.58 -16.84
N ASP A 96 7.56 -2.81 -15.73
CA ASP A 96 7.36 -4.01 -14.91
C ASP A 96 6.11 -3.85 -14.02
N ILE A 97 5.63 -2.62 -13.82
CA ILE A 97 4.33 -2.35 -13.20
C ILE A 97 3.22 -2.78 -14.17
N PRO A 98 2.27 -3.65 -13.76
CA PRO A 98 1.23 -4.19 -14.63
C PRO A 98 0.43 -3.13 -15.40
N GLU A 99 0.12 -2.01 -14.74
CA GLU A 99 -0.61 -0.85 -15.25
C GLU A 99 0.13 -0.08 -16.35
N HIS A 100 1.42 -0.34 -16.53
CA HIS A 100 2.31 0.34 -17.48
C HIS A 100 3.02 -0.65 -18.41
N SER A 101 2.63 -1.93 -18.38
CA SER A 101 3.27 -3.00 -19.15
C SER A 101 3.07 -2.90 -20.66
N ASP A 102 2.12 -2.08 -21.12
CA ASP A 102 1.80 -1.83 -22.52
C ASP A 102 2.56 -0.63 -23.12
N LEU A 103 3.28 0.13 -22.29
CA LEU A 103 4.04 1.30 -22.74
C LEU A 103 5.18 0.89 -23.68
N LYS A 104 5.25 1.57 -24.84
CA LYS A 104 6.26 1.35 -25.87
C LYS A 104 6.90 2.68 -26.33
N PRO A 105 8.19 2.68 -26.69
CA PRO A 105 9.15 1.57 -26.54
C PRO A 105 9.59 1.41 -25.06
N LYS A 106 9.82 0.17 -24.62
CA LYS A 106 10.11 -0.16 -23.20
C LYS A 106 11.32 0.60 -22.69
N GLU A 107 12.39 0.64 -23.47
CA GLU A 107 13.68 1.24 -23.11
C GLU A 107 13.54 2.74 -22.80
N TYR A 108 12.63 3.44 -23.50
CA TYR A 108 12.38 4.86 -23.24
C TYR A 108 11.68 5.09 -21.90
N TRP A 109 10.69 4.26 -21.57
CA TRP A 109 9.89 4.42 -20.36
C TRP A 109 10.62 3.96 -19.11
N ASP A 110 11.39 2.89 -19.22
CA ASP A 110 12.16 2.32 -18.12
C ASP A 110 13.31 3.23 -17.65
N GLN A 111 13.87 4.06 -18.54
CA GLN A 111 14.92 5.04 -18.19
C GLN A 111 14.43 6.26 -17.41
N ARG A 112 13.12 6.41 -17.20
CA ARG A 112 12.52 7.60 -16.56
C ARG A 112 12.23 7.43 -15.07
N ALA A 113 12.47 6.24 -14.53
CA ALA A 113 12.25 5.90 -13.12
C ALA A 113 13.58 5.56 -12.44
#